data_AF-A0AAU3KYZ6-F1
#
_entry.id   AF-A0AAU3KYZ6-F1
#
_cell.length_a   1.000
_cell.length_b   1.000
_cell.length_c   1.000
_cell.angle_alpha   90.00
_cell.angle_beta   90.00
_cell.angle_gamma   90.00
#
_symmetry.space_group_name_H-M   'P 1'
#
loop_
_entity.id
_entity.type
_entity.pdbx_description
1 polymer ?
#
loop_
_entity_poly.entity_id
_entity_poly.type
_entity_poly.pdbx_seq_one_letter_code
_entity_poly.pdbx_strand_id
1 'polypeptide(L)'
;MRKSLWVSGLALAATAVLSSTGTASAAGTSMSTDSIFNVGTDIQAGTYTTTTALTTCAWARLSALTPSATAVLQTGGAVNGSASVTIQSTDIAFFTTGCGTWNLQVSTGSSSLGSGSAGGLLSGLLAGTGSSS
;
A
#
# COMPACT_ATOMS: atom_id res chain seq x y z
N MET A 1 -55.75 -27.49 33.66
CA MET A 1 -54.75 -27.53 32.57
C MET A 1 -54.25 -26.12 32.33
N ARG A 2 -52.94 -25.86 32.46
CA ARG A 2 -52.37 -24.50 32.47
C ARG A 2 -52.05 -24.08 31.03
N LYS A 3 -52.79 -23.10 30.52
CA LYS A 3 -52.63 -22.57 29.16
C LYS A 3 -51.49 -21.56 29.11
N SER A 4 -50.29 -22.05 28.86
CA SER A 4 -49.20 -21.25 28.31
C SER A 4 -49.42 -21.14 26.80
N LEU A 5 -49.18 -19.98 26.21
CA LEU A 5 -48.38 -19.82 24.98
C LEU A 5 -48.15 -18.32 24.73
N TRP A 6 -46.92 -18.05 24.33
CA TRP A 6 -46.19 -16.81 24.46
C TRP A 6 -46.29 -15.94 23.20
N VAL A 7 -46.12 -14.63 23.43
CA VAL A 7 -45.41 -13.62 22.61
C VAL A 7 -45.10 -13.98 21.16
N SER A 8 -45.48 -13.09 20.26
CA SER A 8 -44.74 -12.87 19.00
C SER A 8 -44.80 -11.38 18.67
N GLY A 9 -43.78 -10.66 19.14
CA GLY A 9 -43.46 -9.32 18.68
C GLY A 9 -42.63 -9.40 17.41
N LEU A 10 -43.04 -8.67 16.39
CA LEU A 10 -42.29 -8.41 15.16
C LEU A 10 -42.21 -6.89 15.01
N ALA A 11 -41.10 -6.32 15.48
CA ALA A 11 -40.74 -4.94 15.15
C ALA A 11 -39.57 -4.99 14.16
N LEU A 12 -39.90 -4.59 12.93
CA LEU A 12 -38.96 -4.22 11.86
C LEU A 12 -38.06 -3.07 12.33
N ALA A 13 -36.75 -3.13 12.08
CA ALA A 13 -35.99 -1.98 11.56
C ALA A 13 -34.51 -2.29 11.29
N ALA A 14 -34.10 -1.84 10.10
CA ALA A 14 -32.78 -1.32 9.71
C ALA A 14 -31.59 -2.29 9.59
N THR A 15 -31.45 -2.87 8.39
CA THR A 15 -30.16 -3.27 7.82
C THR A 15 -29.32 -2.04 7.49
N ALA A 16 -28.48 -1.60 8.42
CA ALA A 16 -27.40 -0.66 8.11
C ALA A 16 -26.19 -1.44 7.57
N VAL A 17 -26.14 -1.65 6.25
CA VAL A 17 -24.91 -2.08 5.55
C VAL A 17 -24.04 -0.85 5.31
N LEU A 18 -23.17 -0.53 6.27
CA LEU A 18 -22.04 0.38 6.05
C LEU A 18 -20.74 -0.35 6.39
N SER A 19 -20.23 -1.11 5.42
CA SER A 19 -18.83 -1.50 5.37
C SER A 19 -18.36 -1.36 3.93
N SER A 20 -18.18 -0.11 3.49
CA SER A 20 -17.29 0.16 2.36
C SER A 20 -15.87 -0.15 2.82
N THR A 21 -15.49 -1.42 2.80
CA THR A 21 -14.08 -1.82 2.76
C THR A 21 -13.59 -1.41 1.37
N GLY A 22 -13.31 -0.12 1.20
CA GLY A 22 -12.39 0.31 0.17
C GLY A 22 -11.09 -0.40 0.50
N THR A 23 -10.83 -1.51 -0.17
CA THR A 23 -9.49 -2.07 -0.25
C THR A 23 -8.65 -0.95 -0.85
N ALA A 24 -8.00 -0.18 0.02
CA ALA A 24 -6.90 0.67 -0.37
C ALA A 24 -5.97 -0.26 -1.14
N SER A 25 -6.00 -0.14 -2.46
CA SER A 25 -5.09 -0.88 -3.33
C SER A 25 -3.73 -0.50 -2.81
N ALA A 26 -3.01 -1.46 -2.25
CA ALA A 26 -1.70 -1.22 -1.68
C ALA A 26 -0.80 -0.84 -2.85
N ALA A 27 -0.78 0.46 -3.17
CA ALA A 27 -0.02 1.00 -4.26
C ALA A 27 1.44 0.55 -4.09
N GLY A 28 2.02 0.05 -5.17
CA GLY A 28 3.33 -0.54 -5.19
C GLY A 28 4.40 0.45 -4.75
N THR A 29 5.39 -0.04 -4.03
CA THR A 29 6.57 0.73 -3.61
C THR A 29 7.78 0.48 -4.51
N SER A 30 7.60 -0.26 -5.60
CA SER A 30 8.63 -0.58 -6.58
C SER A 30 8.09 -0.52 -8.00
N MET A 31 8.82 0.11 -8.91
CA MET A 31 8.47 0.23 -10.32
C MET A 31 9.59 -0.38 -11.15
N SER A 32 9.38 -1.56 -11.74
CA SER A 32 10.41 -2.23 -12.55
C SER A 32 10.12 -2.22 -14.06
N THR A 33 9.01 -1.60 -14.45
CA THR A 33 8.55 -1.53 -15.84
C THR A 33 8.49 -0.09 -16.32
N ASP A 34 8.73 0.12 -17.60
CA ASP A 34 8.64 1.42 -18.26
C ASP A 34 7.17 1.73 -18.55
N SER A 35 6.55 2.58 -17.75
CA SER A 35 5.12 2.92 -17.87
C SER A 35 4.79 4.21 -17.13
N ILE A 36 3.52 4.63 -17.28
CA ILE A 36 2.93 5.71 -16.48
C ILE A 36 2.25 5.07 -15.27
N PHE A 37 2.69 5.44 -14.07
CA PHE A 37 2.17 4.96 -12.81
C PHE A 37 1.26 6.03 -12.18
N ASN A 38 0.07 5.64 -11.75
CA ASN A 38 -0.90 6.53 -11.10
C ASN A 38 -0.51 6.72 -9.62
N VAL A 39 -0.27 7.96 -9.21
CA VAL A 39 0.10 8.26 -7.81
C VAL A 39 -1.12 8.09 -6.91
N GLY A 40 -0.94 7.41 -5.78
CA GLY A 40 -1.99 7.05 -4.83
C GLY A 40 -2.84 5.84 -5.22
N THR A 41 -2.72 5.34 -6.46
CA THR A 41 -3.44 4.14 -6.93
C THR A 41 -2.49 3.00 -7.22
N ASP A 42 -1.50 3.26 -8.07
CA ASP A 42 -0.53 2.29 -8.56
C ASP A 42 0.81 2.41 -7.83
N ILE A 43 1.23 3.64 -7.49
CA ILE A 43 2.41 3.91 -6.65
C ILE A 43 2.09 4.90 -5.54
N GLN A 44 2.83 4.84 -4.43
CA GLN A 44 2.67 5.81 -3.35
C GLN A 44 3.54 7.05 -3.56
N ALA A 45 3.08 8.19 -3.05
CA ALA A 45 3.92 9.38 -2.97
C ALA A 45 5.09 9.15 -2.01
N GLY A 46 6.27 9.63 -2.39
CA GLY A 46 7.49 9.51 -1.62
C GLY A 46 8.73 9.59 -2.50
N THR A 47 9.89 9.37 -1.88
CA THR A 47 11.18 9.46 -2.58
C THR A 47 11.55 8.10 -3.15
N TYR A 48 11.81 8.02 -4.45
CA TYR A 48 12.26 6.82 -5.13
C TYR A 48 13.71 6.98 -5.61
N THR A 49 14.47 5.89 -5.55
CA THR A 49 15.84 5.83 -6.05
C THR A 49 16.02 4.58 -6.91
N THR A 50 16.75 4.71 -8.02
CA THR A 50 17.08 3.56 -8.88
C THR A 50 18.26 2.78 -8.30
N THR A 51 18.19 1.45 -8.29
CA THR A 51 19.25 0.61 -7.71
C THR A 51 20.43 0.39 -8.66
N THR A 52 20.18 0.47 -9.97
CA THR A 52 21.16 0.18 -11.01
C THR A 52 21.62 1.47 -11.69
N ALA A 53 22.88 1.50 -12.14
CA ALA A 53 23.38 2.59 -12.97
C ALA A 53 22.81 2.46 -14.39
N LEU A 54 22.16 3.51 -14.88
CA LEU A 54 21.36 3.46 -16.11
C LEU A 54 22.05 4.23 -17.22
N THR A 55 22.11 3.65 -18.42
CA THR A 55 22.79 4.28 -19.56
C THR A 55 22.00 5.48 -20.07
N THR A 56 20.67 5.35 -20.14
CA THR A 56 19.74 6.40 -20.57
C THR A 56 18.44 6.31 -19.75
N CYS A 57 18.37 7.07 -18.66
CA CYS A 57 17.15 7.15 -17.83
C CYS A 57 16.46 8.49 -18.07
N ALA A 58 15.14 8.44 -18.31
CA ALA A 58 14.28 9.61 -18.37
C ALA A 58 13.01 9.40 -17.54
N TRP A 59 12.64 10.40 -16.76
CA TRP A 59 11.41 10.39 -15.95
C TRP A 59 10.73 11.75 -15.95
N ALA A 60 9.42 11.75 -15.71
CA ALA A 60 8.61 12.95 -15.60
C ALA A 60 7.47 12.80 -14.57
N ARG A 61 7.30 13.83 -13.75
CA ARG A 61 6.15 14.01 -12.86
C ARG A 61 5.05 14.74 -13.62
N LEU A 62 3.83 14.24 -13.56
CA LEU A 62 2.69 14.75 -14.28
C LEU A 62 1.56 15.15 -13.32
N SER A 63 0.96 16.31 -13.56
CA SER A 63 -0.25 16.77 -12.86
C SER A 63 -1.54 16.22 -13.49
N ALA A 64 -1.44 15.35 -14.48
CA ALA A 64 -2.56 14.69 -15.13
C ALA A 64 -2.18 13.28 -15.58
N LEU A 65 -3.16 12.40 -15.74
CA LEU A 65 -2.97 11.03 -16.24
C LEU A 65 -2.47 11.02 -17.69
N THR A 66 -2.85 12.03 -18.47
CA THR A 66 -2.47 12.16 -19.87
C THR A 66 -1.17 12.94 -20.01
N PRO A 67 -0.11 12.35 -20.60
CA PRO A 67 1.15 13.05 -20.83
C PRO A 67 0.91 14.19 -21.83
N SER A 68 1.09 15.42 -21.37
CA SER A 68 0.95 16.63 -22.18
C SER A 68 1.96 17.65 -21.70
N ALA A 69 2.44 18.52 -22.59
CA ALA A 69 3.48 19.50 -22.25
C ALA A 69 3.08 20.43 -21.09
N THR A 70 1.78 20.74 -20.96
CA THR A 70 1.22 21.55 -19.88
C THR A 70 1.01 20.80 -18.56
N ALA A 71 0.96 19.46 -18.60
CA ALA A 71 0.82 18.64 -17.39
C ALA A 71 2.16 18.24 -16.79
N VAL A 72 3.28 18.49 -17.46
CA VAL A 72 4.62 18.18 -16.95
C VAL A 72 4.96 19.14 -15.82
N LEU A 73 5.08 18.60 -14.61
CA LEU A 73 5.49 19.34 -13.42
C LEU A 73 7.00 19.39 -13.28
N GLN A 74 7.66 18.26 -13.52
CA GLN A 74 9.10 18.13 -13.42
C GLN A 74 9.58 17.00 -14.32
N THR A 75 10.76 17.15 -14.91
CA THR A 75 11.43 16.08 -15.64
C THR A 75 12.86 15.94 -15.16
N GLY A 76 13.44 14.77 -15.39
CA GLY A 76 14.84 14.54 -15.11
C GLY A 76 15.30 13.20 -15.67
N GLY A 77 16.55 12.87 -15.38
CA GLY A 77 17.19 11.68 -15.91
C GLY A 77 18.58 11.50 -15.33
N ALA A 78 19.17 10.35 -15.62
CA ALA A 78 20.54 10.03 -15.27
C ALA A 78 21.22 9.31 -16.44
N VAL A 79 22.52 9.56 -16.60
CA VAL A 79 23.38 8.88 -17.57
C VAL A 79 24.57 8.30 -16.81
N ASN A 80 24.79 6.99 -16.92
CA ASN A 80 25.83 6.27 -16.18
C ASN A 80 25.80 6.52 -14.66
N GLY A 81 24.61 6.57 -14.07
CA GLY A 81 24.44 6.81 -12.65
C GLY A 81 23.07 6.37 -12.14
N SER A 82 22.82 6.64 -10.87
CA SER A 82 21.53 6.45 -10.21
C SER A 82 20.71 7.74 -10.25
N ALA A 83 19.40 7.61 -10.46
CA ALA A 83 18.45 8.70 -10.39
C ALA A 83 17.69 8.63 -9.05
N SER A 84 17.41 9.79 -8.48
CA SER A 84 16.50 9.94 -7.34
C SER A 84 15.43 10.98 -7.66
N VAL A 85 14.20 10.71 -7.24
CA VAL A 85 13.06 11.59 -7.46
C VAL A 85 12.12 11.55 -6.28
N THR A 86 11.59 12.71 -5.90
CA THR A 86 10.53 12.81 -4.88
C THR A 86 9.21 13.05 -5.58
N ILE A 87 8.33 12.06 -5.50
CA ILE A 87 6.94 12.10 -5.99
C ILE A 87 6.09 12.66 -4.84
N GLN A 88 5.43 13.78 -5.09
CA GLN A 88 4.51 14.40 -4.14
C GLN A 88 3.12 13.76 -4.26
N SER A 89 2.35 13.83 -3.18
CA SER A 89 0.95 13.42 -3.15
C SER A 89 0.02 14.29 -4.02
N THR A 90 0.52 15.42 -4.51
CA THR A 90 -0.16 16.29 -5.48
C THR A 90 0.08 15.87 -6.93
N ASP A 91 1.06 15.00 -7.20
CA ASP A 91 1.26 14.43 -8.52
C ASP A 91 0.11 13.48 -8.84
N ILE A 92 -0.32 13.45 -10.10
CA ILE A 92 -1.39 12.56 -10.56
C ILE A 92 -0.79 11.31 -11.21
N ALA A 93 0.30 11.48 -11.96
CA ALA A 93 0.99 10.38 -12.62
C ALA A 93 2.50 10.58 -12.64
N PHE A 94 3.21 9.47 -12.73
CA PHE A 94 4.67 9.43 -12.84
C PHE A 94 5.05 8.58 -14.05
N PHE A 95 5.75 9.20 -15.00
CA PHE A 95 6.28 8.53 -16.19
C PHE A 95 7.75 8.20 -15.98
N THR A 96 8.15 6.97 -16.33
CA THR A 96 9.54 6.53 -16.32
C THR A 96 9.84 5.64 -17.51
N THR A 97 11.03 5.79 -18.09
CA THR A 97 11.51 4.92 -19.18
C THR A 97 13.02 4.77 -19.15
N GLY A 98 13.50 3.53 -19.34
CA GLY A 98 14.93 3.23 -19.37
C GLY A 98 15.64 3.43 -18.02
N CYS A 99 14.88 3.62 -16.94
CA CYS A 99 15.40 3.83 -15.59
C CYS A 99 15.47 2.55 -14.73
N GLY A 100 15.08 1.40 -15.29
CA GLY A 100 15.10 0.13 -14.56
C GLY A 100 14.19 0.15 -13.33
N THR A 101 14.65 -0.46 -12.23
CA THR A 101 13.85 -0.61 -11.01
C THR A 101 14.01 0.58 -10.08
N TRP A 102 12.90 1.29 -9.83
CA TRP A 102 12.77 2.29 -8.79
C TRP A 102 12.34 1.65 -7.48
N ASN A 103 12.97 2.06 -6.37
CA ASN A 103 12.63 1.60 -5.03
C ASN A 103 12.27 2.78 -4.14
N LEU A 104 11.11 2.73 -3.50
CA LEU A 104 10.70 3.72 -2.52
C LEU A 104 11.68 3.71 -1.34
N GLN A 105 12.30 4.85 -1.09
CA GLN A 105 13.08 5.14 0.09
C GLN A 105 12.13 5.32 1.26
N VAL A 106 11.73 4.19 1.85
CA VAL A 106 11.01 4.19 3.12
C VAL A 106 11.94 4.77 4.18
N SER A 107 11.73 6.05 4.52
CA SER A 107 12.30 6.63 5.73
C SER A 107 11.66 5.88 6.89
N THR A 108 12.42 4.94 7.46
CA THR A 108 11.97 3.97 8.44
C THR A 108 11.11 4.61 9.53
N GLY A 109 9.80 4.46 9.35
CA GLY A 109 8.75 4.89 10.26
C GLY A 109 7.59 3.92 10.11
N SER A 110 7.73 2.75 10.71
CA SER A 110 6.69 1.73 10.84
C SER A 110 6.26 1.03 9.54
N SER A 111 7.10 0.11 9.08
CA SER A 111 6.58 -1.18 8.62
C SER A 111 5.91 -1.82 9.83
N SER A 112 4.64 -1.55 10.07
CA SER A 112 3.87 -2.39 10.96
C SER A 112 2.63 -2.87 10.24
N LEU A 113 2.44 -4.18 10.37
CA LEU A 113 1.25 -4.95 10.06
C LEU A 113 1.14 -5.43 8.60
N GLY A 114 2.18 -6.15 8.18
CA GLY A 114 1.94 -7.35 7.38
C GLY A 114 0.94 -8.23 8.13
N SER A 115 -0.17 -8.52 7.44
CA SER A 115 -1.24 -9.43 7.84
C SER A 115 -0.70 -10.80 8.22
N GLY A 116 -0.48 -11.02 9.52
CA GLY A 116 -0.23 -12.32 10.12
C GLY A 116 -1.37 -12.69 11.06
N SER A 117 -2.50 -13.12 10.48
CA SER A 117 -3.53 -13.83 11.22
C SER A 117 -2.95 -15.15 11.75
N ALA A 118 -2.80 -15.26 13.07
CA ALA A 118 -2.76 -16.54 13.75
C ALA A 118 -3.65 -16.41 15.00
N GLY A 119 -4.96 -16.56 14.76
CA GLY A 119 -5.91 -16.78 15.84
C GLY A 119 -5.76 -18.20 16.39
N GLY A 120 -5.93 -18.33 17.71
CA GLY A 120 -6.21 -19.60 18.37
C GLY A 120 -4.99 -20.51 18.55
N LEU A 121 -4.88 -21.35 19.57
CA LEU A 121 -5.86 -21.91 20.48
C LEU A 121 -5.06 -22.86 21.43
N LEU A 122 -5.33 -22.79 22.74
CA LEU A 122 -5.25 -23.88 23.73
C LEU A 122 -3.89 -24.36 24.27
N SER A 123 -3.94 -24.77 25.55
CA SER A 123 -2.98 -25.55 26.35
C SER A 123 -1.96 -24.66 27.09
N GLY A 124 -2.11 -24.34 28.39
CA GLY A 124 -2.60 -25.20 29.46
C GLY A 124 -1.59 -26.31 29.74
N LEU A 125 -1.17 -26.40 31.00
CA LEU A 125 -0.48 -27.53 31.67
C LEU A 125 1.07 -27.56 31.69
N LEU A 126 1.59 -27.37 32.92
CA LEU A 126 2.69 -28.11 33.57
C LEU A 126 4.15 -27.75 33.28
N ALA A 127 4.69 -26.79 34.04
CA ALA A 127 6.08 -26.87 34.48
C ALA A 127 6.19 -26.31 35.90
N GLY A 128 6.13 -27.20 36.89
CA GLY A 128 6.11 -26.80 38.29
C GLY A 128 6.23 -27.98 39.24
N THR A 129 7.30 -28.77 39.13
CA THR A 129 7.82 -29.54 40.28
C THR A 129 9.33 -29.55 40.21
N GLY A 130 9.95 -28.74 41.07
CA GLY A 130 11.31 -29.01 41.50
C GLY A 130 11.32 -30.26 42.39
N SER A 131 12.39 -31.04 42.29
CA SER A 131 12.91 -31.74 43.47
C SER A 131 14.41 -31.98 43.29
N SER A 132 15.14 -31.49 44.29
CA SER A 132 16.56 -31.75 44.56
C SER A 132 16.78 -33.24 44.82
N SER A 133 17.95 -33.75 44.43
CA SER A 133 18.68 -34.74 45.23
C SER A 133 19.66 -34.02 46.16
#